data_AF-A0A7S0RDG8-F1
#
_entry.id   AF-A0A7S0RDG8-F1
#
_cell.length_a   1.000
_cell.length_b   1.000
_cell.length_c   1.000
_cell.angle_alpha   90.00
_cell.angle_beta   90.00
_cell.angle_gamma   90.00
#
_symmetry.space_group_name_H-M   'P 1'
#
loop_
_entity.id
_entity.type
_entity.pdbx_description
1 polymer ?
#
loop_
_entity_poly.entity_id
_entity_poly.type
_entity_poly.pdbx_seq_one_letter_code
_entity_poly.pdbx_strand_id
1 'polypeptide(L)'
;WVLPYWREQPRFERIAGFPSFQSRCHANVSDVSNVTKGTAAGVLLSTNKGATWAAHGNLTDPRTDLIEGTIAPLKDDTLLQLFRTNTGCTFQSVSQDSGRTWGPAEPVALPNPNSKMHMVRLEPSGYLAVAFNNHHRSSACRNCRTHLHVVISRDNGASWRNVATLEDTMEPNVRVHYPTLMQVGNMLYIAYSRFYLGRCKTPKPGSLEKVEFCPGMSSADQGIKLVEVDLAHLDTLPQMRLPPDSARPVPARKALYGMLHHFVATEVPRNMEAMGSKEAAMGILTKLKQMKWKDVASILALIYDLDFIGGARFLRNKKGMGEMFKTVLTTHAPALRERYNAKHNPLKSVRPSGAAPGE
;
A
#
# COMPACT_ATOMS: atom_id res chain seq x y z
N TRP A 1 -22.33 -17.54 11.02
CA TRP A 1 -21.79 -16.29 10.46
C TRP A 1 -20.54 -15.92 11.23
N VAL A 2 -19.58 -15.30 10.55
CA VAL A 2 -18.29 -14.90 11.13
C VAL A 2 -18.04 -13.45 10.76
N LEU A 3 -17.74 -12.61 11.74
CA LEU A 3 -17.45 -11.19 11.53
C LEU A 3 -16.10 -10.85 12.18
N PRO A 4 -15.08 -10.39 11.43
CA PRO A 4 -13.80 -10.04 12.02
C PRO A 4 -13.93 -8.77 12.87
N TYR A 5 -13.20 -8.72 13.98
CA TYR A 5 -13.06 -7.50 14.79
C TYR A 5 -11.61 -7.32 15.23
N TRP A 6 -11.31 -6.10 15.67
CA TRP A 6 -10.12 -5.85 16.47
C TRP A 6 -10.50 -4.96 17.66
N ARG A 7 -9.86 -5.19 18.80
CA ARG A 7 -10.03 -4.37 20.00
C ARG A 7 -9.08 -3.20 19.93
N GLU A 8 -9.63 -2.03 19.59
CA GLU A 8 -8.90 -0.78 19.67
C GLU A 8 -8.70 -0.40 21.15
N GLN A 9 -7.45 -0.15 21.52
CA GLN A 9 -7.14 0.48 22.79
C GLN A 9 -7.41 1.99 22.60
N PRO A 10 -8.36 2.59 23.33
CA PRO A 10 -8.54 4.04 23.27
C PRO A 10 -7.24 4.71 23.71
N ARG A 11 -6.58 5.41 22.79
CA ARG A 11 -5.48 6.30 23.15
C ARG A 11 -6.10 7.50 23.84
N PHE A 12 -6.02 7.56 25.18
CA PHE A 12 -6.28 8.80 25.89
C PHE A 12 -5.19 9.80 25.49
N GLU A 13 -5.44 10.60 24.46
CA GLU A 13 -4.62 11.77 24.17
C GLU A 13 -4.72 12.71 25.38
N ARG A 14 -3.65 12.85 26.15
CA ARG A 14 -3.52 13.98 27.08
C ARG A 14 -3.43 15.23 26.22
N ILE A 15 -4.55 15.89 25.99
CA ILE A 15 -4.56 17.23 25.43
C ILE A 15 -4.00 18.16 26.51
N ALA A 16 -2.73 18.54 26.37
CA ALA A 16 -2.13 19.52 27.27
C ALA A 16 -2.90 20.85 27.14
N GLY A 17 -3.44 21.34 28.26
CA GLY A 17 -4.08 22.66 28.34
C GLY A 17 -5.61 22.71 28.20
N PHE A 18 -6.30 21.57 28.05
CA PHE A 18 -7.76 21.54 28.15
C PHE A 18 -8.19 21.02 29.54
N PRO A 19 -8.98 21.77 30.33
CA PRO A 19 -9.64 21.20 31.50
C PRO A 19 -10.50 20.04 31.00
N SER A 20 -10.41 18.91 31.72
CA SER A 20 -11.06 17.65 31.40
C SER A 20 -12.49 17.85 30.87
N PHE A 21 -12.67 17.77 29.56
CA PHE A 21 -13.99 17.68 28.97
C PHE A 21 -14.50 16.29 29.32
N GLN A 22 -15.24 16.18 30.44
CA GLN A 22 -16.04 15.00 30.75
C GLN A 22 -17.07 14.87 29.63
N SER A 23 -16.70 14.15 28.58
CA SER A 23 -17.65 13.77 27.55
C SER A 23 -18.76 12.97 28.23
N ARG A 24 -20.02 13.35 27.99
CA ARG A 24 -21.23 12.69 28.53
C ARG A 24 -21.40 11.24 28.05
N CYS A 25 -20.41 10.68 27.35
CA CYS A 25 -20.36 9.29 26.89
C CYS A 25 -19.72 8.34 27.90
N HIS A 26 -19.18 8.83 29.02
CA HIS A 26 -18.79 7.97 30.14
C HIS A 26 -20.05 7.48 30.86
N ALA A 27 -20.65 6.41 30.35
CA ALA A 27 -21.32 5.49 31.26
C ALA A 27 -20.27 5.06 32.31
N ASN A 28 -20.65 5.09 33.59
CA ASN A 28 -19.86 4.56 34.69
C ASN A 28 -19.53 3.09 34.43
N VAL A 29 -18.45 2.81 33.69
CA VAL A 29 -17.88 1.47 33.60
C VAL A 29 -16.88 1.37 34.73
N SER A 30 -17.36 1.00 35.91
CA SER A 30 -16.55 0.67 37.08
C SER A 30 -15.79 -0.66 36.94
N ASP A 31 -15.68 -1.20 35.72
CA ASP A 31 -15.12 -2.53 35.43
C ASP A 31 -14.10 -2.48 34.27
N VAL A 32 -13.24 -1.45 34.26
CA VAL A 32 -12.11 -1.38 33.31
C VAL A 32 -10.90 -2.19 33.80
N SER A 33 -10.95 -2.74 35.02
CA SER A 33 -9.88 -3.60 35.57
C SER A 33 -9.72 -4.92 34.81
N ASN A 34 -10.73 -5.34 34.04
CA ASN A 34 -10.70 -6.57 33.24
C ASN A 34 -10.41 -6.34 31.74
N VAL A 35 -10.11 -5.11 31.31
CA VAL A 35 -9.66 -4.88 29.92
C VAL A 35 -8.23 -5.38 29.80
N THR A 36 -8.06 -6.58 29.24
CA THR A 36 -6.77 -7.15 28.86
C THR A 36 -5.89 -6.08 28.20
N LYS A 37 -4.72 -5.81 28.78
CA LYS A 37 -3.72 -4.88 28.22
C LYS A 37 -3.32 -5.37 26.82
N GLY A 38 -3.55 -4.56 25.79
CA GLY A 38 -3.12 -4.82 24.41
C GLY A 38 -4.25 -4.76 23.38
N THR A 39 -3.93 -4.30 22.18
CA THR A 39 -4.77 -4.45 20.98
C THR A 39 -4.75 -5.92 20.55
N ALA A 40 -5.92 -6.49 20.24
CA ALA A 40 -6.02 -7.87 19.79
C ALA A 40 -7.12 -8.04 18.74
N ALA A 41 -6.90 -8.94 17.78
CA ALA A 41 -7.86 -9.30 16.76
C ALA A 41 -8.61 -10.60 17.09
N GLY A 42 -9.73 -10.81 16.41
CA GLY A 42 -10.55 -12.00 16.58
C GLY A 42 -11.74 -11.98 15.64
N VAL A 43 -12.75 -12.79 15.97
CA VAL A 43 -14.01 -12.85 15.25
C VAL A 43 -15.19 -12.90 16.20
N LEU A 44 -16.31 -12.31 15.80
CA LEU A 44 -17.61 -12.60 16.37
C LEU A 44 -18.22 -13.78 15.61
N LEU A 45 -18.63 -14.82 16.33
CA LEU A 45 -19.32 -15.98 15.79
C LEU A 45 -20.80 -15.92 16.13
N SER A 46 -21.65 -16.21 15.15
CA SER A 46 -23.08 -16.42 15.34
C SER A 46 -23.52 -17.74 14.72
N THR A 47 -24.18 -18.58 15.52
CA THR A 47 -24.75 -19.87 15.11
C THR A 47 -26.25 -19.81 14.83
N ASN A 48 -26.89 -18.67 15.10
CA ASN A 48 -28.34 -18.45 15.00
C ASN A 48 -28.69 -17.29 14.06
N LYS A 49 -28.01 -17.24 12.90
CA LYS A 49 -28.27 -16.27 11.82
C LYS A 49 -28.21 -14.80 12.27
N GLY A 50 -27.29 -14.49 13.19
CA GLY A 50 -27.01 -13.13 13.64
C GLY A 50 -27.84 -12.68 14.84
N ALA A 51 -28.70 -13.52 15.43
CA ALA A 51 -29.50 -13.15 16.59
C ALA A 51 -28.64 -12.96 17.86
N THR A 52 -27.62 -13.80 18.05
CA THR A 52 -26.61 -13.62 19.11
C THR A 52 -25.19 -13.81 18.56
N TRP A 53 -24.22 -13.21 19.24
CA TRP A 53 -22.82 -13.20 18.86
C TRP A 53 -21.92 -13.47 20.07
N ALA A 54 -20.89 -14.30 19.87
CA ALA A 54 -19.84 -14.53 20.86
C ALA A 54 -18.49 -14.15 20.26
N ALA A 55 -17.64 -13.47 21.04
CA ALA A 55 -16.28 -13.13 20.64
C ALA A 55 -15.35 -14.35 20.81
N HIS A 56 -14.58 -14.64 19.78
CA HIS A 56 -13.58 -15.72 19.76
C HIS A 56 -12.24 -15.20 19.21
N GLY A 57 -11.17 -15.85 19.66
CA GLY A 57 -9.81 -15.43 19.39
C GLY A 57 -9.29 -14.37 20.35
N ASN A 58 -7.98 -14.21 20.36
CA ASN A 58 -7.25 -13.14 21.05
C ASN A 58 -5.90 -12.96 20.36
N LEU A 59 -5.94 -12.77 19.05
CA LEU A 59 -4.75 -12.72 18.19
C LEU A 59 -3.96 -11.46 18.49
N THR A 60 -2.70 -11.66 18.90
CA THR A 60 -1.72 -10.60 19.09
C THR A 60 -0.43 -11.01 18.40
N ASP A 61 0.38 -10.03 18.02
CA ASP A 61 1.71 -10.27 17.48
C ASP A 61 2.69 -9.25 18.09
N PRO A 62 3.86 -9.66 18.59
CA PRO A 62 4.83 -8.74 19.18
C PRO A 62 5.46 -7.79 18.14
N ARG A 63 5.36 -8.10 16.84
CA ARG A 63 5.94 -7.31 15.75
C ARG A 63 5.04 -6.13 15.34
N THR A 64 3.71 -6.25 15.48
CA THR A 64 2.76 -5.23 15.03
C THR A 64 1.35 -5.44 15.58
N ASP A 65 0.55 -4.39 15.58
CA ASP A 65 -0.88 -4.49 15.85
C ASP A 65 -1.60 -5.15 14.65
N LEU A 66 -2.49 -6.10 14.94
CA LEU A 66 -3.36 -6.75 13.97
C LEU A 66 -4.67 -5.96 13.89
N ILE A 67 -4.82 -5.11 12.88
CA ILE A 67 -5.87 -4.08 12.80
C ILE A 67 -6.83 -4.38 11.65
N GLU A 68 -8.12 -4.02 11.81
CA GLU A 68 -9.13 -4.00 10.73
C GLU A 68 -9.09 -5.21 9.79
N GLY A 69 -9.08 -6.42 10.37
CA GLY A 69 -8.93 -7.66 9.60
C GLY A 69 -10.06 -7.92 8.61
N THR A 70 -9.73 -8.63 7.53
CA THR A 70 -10.70 -9.17 6.55
C THR A 70 -10.60 -10.69 6.52
N ILE A 71 -11.72 -11.38 6.34
CA ILE A 71 -11.79 -12.84 6.48
C ILE A 71 -12.44 -13.49 5.26
N ALA A 72 -11.98 -14.68 4.89
CA ALA A 72 -12.63 -15.52 3.89
C ALA A 72 -12.61 -16.99 4.34
N PRO A 73 -13.70 -17.74 4.08
CA PRO A 73 -13.67 -19.19 4.23
C PRO A 73 -12.75 -19.80 3.16
N LEU A 74 -12.07 -20.89 3.49
CA LEU A 74 -11.34 -21.73 2.55
C LEU A 74 -12.12 -23.04 2.36
N LYS A 75 -11.47 -24.20 2.51
CA LYS A 75 -12.13 -25.52 2.52
C LYS A 75 -12.22 -26.06 3.96
N ASP A 76 -13.10 -27.02 4.18
CA ASP A 76 -13.15 -27.84 5.40
C ASP A 76 -13.07 -27.01 6.69
N ASP A 77 -14.02 -26.09 6.87
CA ASP A 77 -14.14 -25.20 8.04
C ASP A 77 -12.95 -24.27 8.32
N THR A 78 -11.98 -24.22 7.40
CA THR A 78 -10.81 -23.36 7.53
C THR A 78 -11.15 -21.92 7.16
N LEU A 79 -10.69 -20.97 7.98
CA LEU A 79 -10.81 -19.53 7.72
C LEU A 79 -9.43 -18.90 7.58
N LEU A 80 -9.26 -18.04 6.59
CA LEU A 80 -8.09 -17.17 6.45
C LEU A 80 -8.49 -15.74 6.84
N GLN A 81 -7.71 -15.11 7.73
CA GLN A 81 -7.85 -13.70 8.04
C GLN A 81 -6.57 -12.96 7.63
N LEU A 82 -6.73 -11.85 6.92
CA LEU A 82 -5.66 -10.90 6.61
C LEU A 82 -5.81 -9.64 7.46
N PHE A 83 -4.68 -9.06 7.88
CA PHE A 83 -4.62 -7.92 8.79
C PHE A 83 -3.96 -6.72 8.15
N ARG A 84 -4.57 -5.55 8.34
CA ARG A 84 -3.88 -4.28 8.19
C ARG A 84 -2.84 -4.18 9.31
N THR A 85 -1.66 -3.68 8.97
CA THR A 85 -0.57 -3.47 9.93
C THR A 85 0.11 -2.12 9.69
N ASN A 86 0.98 -1.72 10.61
CA ASN A 86 1.81 -0.53 10.43
C ASN A 86 3.26 -0.84 9.99
N THR A 87 3.59 -2.12 9.77
CA THR A 87 4.97 -2.57 9.45
C THR A 87 5.31 -2.52 7.97
N GLY A 88 4.34 -2.23 7.09
CA GLY A 88 4.56 -2.12 5.65
C GLY A 88 4.15 -3.37 4.85
N CYS A 89 3.73 -4.44 5.52
CA CYS A 89 3.19 -5.65 4.89
C CYS A 89 1.96 -6.17 5.62
N THR A 90 1.10 -6.86 4.90
CA THR A 90 -0.07 -7.55 5.43
C THR A 90 0.39 -8.74 6.26
N PHE A 91 -0.33 -9.02 7.35
CA PHE A 91 -0.18 -10.25 8.11
C PHE A 91 -1.38 -11.16 7.87
N GLN A 92 -1.21 -12.46 8.03
CA GLN A 92 -2.29 -13.44 7.95
C GLN A 92 -2.31 -14.35 9.18
N SER A 93 -3.48 -14.90 9.51
CA SER A 93 -3.62 -16.02 10.43
C SER A 93 -4.72 -16.97 9.92
N VAL A 94 -4.61 -18.24 10.30
CA VAL A 94 -5.52 -19.30 9.86
C VAL A 94 -6.20 -19.92 11.07
N SER A 95 -7.50 -20.16 10.95
CA SER A 95 -8.28 -20.98 11.87
C SER A 95 -8.69 -22.26 11.16
N GLN A 96 -8.58 -23.40 11.83
CA GLN A 96 -9.00 -24.72 11.32
C GLN A 96 -10.32 -25.19 11.95
N ASP A 97 -10.95 -24.37 12.78
CA ASP A 97 -12.11 -24.73 13.60
C ASP A 97 -13.21 -23.66 13.55
N SER A 98 -13.47 -23.12 12.35
CA SER A 98 -14.50 -22.10 12.10
C SER A 98 -14.33 -20.81 12.92
N GLY A 99 -13.10 -20.42 13.22
CA GLY A 99 -12.76 -19.16 13.88
C GLY A 99 -12.73 -19.23 15.41
N ARG A 100 -12.82 -20.41 16.02
CA ARG A 100 -12.77 -20.59 17.48
C ARG A 100 -11.35 -20.38 18.01
N THR A 101 -10.36 -20.97 17.34
CA THR A 101 -8.93 -20.81 17.60
C THR A 101 -8.19 -20.44 16.33
N TRP A 102 -7.01 -19.82 16.50
CA TRP A 102 -6.23 -19.25 15.40
C TRP A 102 -4.75 -19.55 15.60
N GLY A 103 -4.06 -19.87 14.51
CA GLY A 103 -2.60 -20.02 14.50
C GLY A 103 -1.86 -18.68 14.65
N PRO A 104 -0.52 -18.72 14.80
CA PRO A 104 0.30 -17.52 14.83
C PRO A 104 0.07 -16.64 13.59
N ALA A 105 0.10 -15.31 13.78
CA ALA A 105 0.05 -14.39 12.66
C ALA A 105 1.41 -14.39 11.94
N GLU A 106 1.44 -14.29 10.62
CA GLU A 106 2.68 -14.22 9.85
C GLU A 106 2.59 -13.22 8.69
N PRO A 107 3.69 -12.53 8.33
CA PRO A 107 3.70 -11.60 7.20
C PRO A 107 3.52 -12.34 5.88
N VAL A 108 2.80 -11.71 4.95
CA VAL A 108 2.63 -12.19 3.57
C VAL A 108 3.18 -11.18 2.56
N ALA A 109 3.42 -11.64 1.34
CA ALA A 109 3.94 -10.84 0.23
C ALA A 109 2.91 -9.85 -0.37
N LEU A 110 2.10 -9.21 0.48
CA LEU A 110 1.21 -8.11 0.12
C LEU A 110 1.63 -6.86 0.91
N PRO A 111 2.09 -5.79 0.26
CA PRO A 111 2.36 -4.54 0.97
C PRO A 111 1.12 -4.02 1.70
N ASN A 112 1.34 -3.33 2.82
CA ASN A 112 0.27 -2.63 3.51
C ASN A 112 0.78 -1.29 4.07
N PRO A 113 0.32 -0.14 3.52
CA PRO A 113 0.74 1.16 4.00
C PRO A 113 -0.05 1.64 5.22
N ASN A 114 -0.49 0.72 6.10
CA ASN A 114 -1.46 1.00 7.17
C ASN A 114 -2.80 1.50 6.62
N SER A 115 -3.32 0.78 5.63
CA SER A 115 -4.62 1.01 5.00
C SER A 115 -5.46 -0.26 5.03
N LYS A 116 -6.77 -0.10 5.12
CA LYS A 116 -7.71 -1.23 5.11
C LYS A 116 -7.62 -1.97 3.77
N MET A 117 -7.82 -3.28 3.83
CA MET A 117 -8.01 -4.16 2.68
C MET A 117 -9.34 -4.90 2.85
N HIS A 118 -9.86 -5.47 1.76
CA HIS A 118 -11.00 -6.35 1.83
C HIS A 118 -10.76 -7.57 0.95
N MET A 119 -11.17 -8.73 1.46
CA MET A 119 -10.98 -10.04 0.84
C MET A 119 -12.33 -10.72 0.69
N VAL A 120 -12.55 -11.34 -0.45
CA VAL A 120 -13.69 -12.24 -0.69
C VAL A 120 -13.19 -13.54 -1.27
N ARG A 121 -13.92 -14.63 -1.01
CA ARG A 121 -13.76 -15.87 -1.79
C ARG A 121 -14.71 -15.81 -2.98
N LEU A 122 -14.15 -16.00 -4.16
CA LEU A 122 -14.88 -15.98 -5.41
C LEU A 122 -15.58 -17.32 -5.65
N GLU A 123 -16.82 -17.26 -6.09
CA GLU A 123 -17.61 -18.42 -6.51
C GLU A 123 -17.79 -18.40 -8.04
N PRO A 124 -17.78 -19.55 -8.73
CA PRO A 124 -17.56 -20.91 -8.22
C PRO A 124 -16.07 -21.32 -8.17
N SER A 125 -15.13 -20.43 -8.51
CA SER A 125 -13.71 -20.80 -8.67
C SER A 125 -13.03 -21.19 -7.35
N GLY A 126 -13.53 -20.69 -6.22
CA GLY A 126 -12.95 -20.86 -4.90
C GLY A 126 -11.68 -20.03 -4.66
N TYR A 127 -11.30 -19.17 -5.61
CA TYR A 127 -10.13 -18.28 -5.50
C TYR A 127 -10.36 -17.16 -4.49
N LEU A 128 -9.31 -16.58 -3.96
CA LEU A 128 -9.40 -15.39 -3.11
C LEU A 128 -9.15 -14.14 -3.93
N ALA A 129 -9.98 -13.11 -3.76
CA ALA A 129 -9.76 -11.79 -4.31
C ALA A 129 -9.53 -10.78 -3.18
N VAL A 130 -8.48 -9.97 -3.30
CA VAL A 130 -8.17 -8.91 -2.33
C VAL A 130 -8.03 -7.59 -3.07
N ALA A 131 -8.76 -6.57 -2.63
CA ALA A 131 -8.46 -5.19 -2.98
C ALA A 131 -7.69 -4.52 -1.84
N PHE A 132 -6.58 -3.88 -2.19
CA PHE A 132 -5.64 -3.31 -1.22
C PHE A 132 -4.79 -2.21 -1.86
N ASN A 133 -4.23 -1.35 -1.02
CA ASN A 133 -3.24 -0.37 -1.47
C ASN A 133 -1.88 -1.05 -1.64
N ASN A 134 -1.50 -1.30 -2.89
CA ASN A 134 -0.24 -1.88 -3.30
C ASN A 134 0.91 -0.86 -3.21
N HIS A 135 1.14 -0.34 -2.01
CA HIS A 135 2.17 0.65 -1.74
C HIS A 135 2.95 0.27 -0.49
N HIS A 136 4.27 0.17 -0.63
CA HIS A 136 5.14 -0.03 0.52
C HIS A 136 5.29 1.28 1.29
N ARG A 137 5.28 1.20 2.62
CA ARG A 137 5.71 2.34 3.44
C ARG A 137 7.17 2.63 3.13
N SER A 138 7.42 3.73 2.44
CA SER A 138 8.77 4.27 2.28
C SER A 138 8.84 5.64 2.95
N SER A 139 10.07 6.14 3.10
CA SER A 139 10.26 7.54 3.44
C SER A 139 9.47 8.43 2.48
N ALA A 140 9.50 8.13 1.16
CA ALA A 140 8.80 8.81 0.05
C ALA A 140 7.36 9.22 0.38
N CYS A 141 6.65 8.31 1.05
CA CYS A 141 5.28 8.56 1.39
C CYS A 141 4.84 7.72 2.59
N ARG A 142 5.32 8.12 3.76
CA ARG A 142 5.06 7.44 5.04
C ARG A 142 3.58 7.21 5.36
N ASN A 143 2.70 8.03 4.77
CA ASN A 143 1.24 8.05 4.95
C ASN A 143 0.46 7.96 3.62
N CYS A 144 1.08 7.53 2.51
CA CYS A 144 0.34 7.34 1.25
C CYS A 144 -0.65 6.20 1.40
N ARG A 145 -1.83 6.41 0.82
CA ARG A 145 -2.81 5.36 0.56
C ARG A 145 -3.15 5.46 -0.92
N THR A 146 -2.34 4.83 -1.75
CA THR A 146 -2.36 4.96 -3.21
C THR A 146 -2.17 3.57 -3.82
N HIS A 147 -2.13 3.46 -5.15
CA HIS A 147 -2.00 2.17 -5.87
C HIS A 147 -3.07 1.16 -5.44
N LEU A 148 -4.34 1.49 -5.61
CA LEU A 148 -5.42 0.56 -5.25
C LEU A 148 -5.54 -0.51 -6.33
N HIS A 149 -5.13 -1.73 -6.00
CA HIS A 149 -5.13 -2.86 -6.91
C HIS A 149 -6.05 -3.97 -6.40
N VAL A 150 -6.43 -4.86 -7.31
CA VAL A 150 -7.08 -6.13 -7.01
C VAL A 150 -6.10 -7.26 -7.33
N VAL A 151 -5.89 -8.17 -6.39
CA VAL A 151 -5.09 -9.38 -6.59
C VAL A 151 -5.94 -10.63 -6.39
N ILE A 152 -5.57 -11.71 -7.09
CA ILE A 152 -6.15 -13.05 -6.93
C ILE A 152 -5.12 -14.01 -6.34
N SER A 153 -5.55 -14.88 -5.43
CA SER A 153 -4.82 -16.08 -5.04
C SER A 153 -5.60 -17.34 -5.43
N ARG A 154 -4.89 -18.30 -6.04
CA ARG A 154 -5.43 -19.62 -6.43
C ARG A 154 -5.00 -20.74 -5.48
N ASP A 155 -4.10 -20.43 -4.56
CA ASP A 155 -3.41 -21.35 -3.66
C ASP A 155 -3.68 -20.97 -2.20
N ASN A 156 -4.92 -20.55 -1.92
CA ASN A 156 -5.44 -20.25 -0.58
C ASN A 156 -4.60 -19.21 0.20
N GLY A 157 -4.07 -18.22 -0.49
CA GLY A 157 -3.34 -17.08 0.08
C GLY A 157 -1.82 -17.24 0.10
N ALA A 158 -1.27 -18.34 -0.41
CA ALA A 158 0.18 -18.55 -0.47
C ALA A 158 0.88 -17.66 -1.49
N SER A 159 0.23 -17.36 -2.63
CA SER A 159 0.71 -16.41 -3.63
C SER A 159 -0.42 -15.54 -4.18
N TRP A 160 -0.06 -14.35 -4.65
CA TRP A 160 -0.98 -13.33 -5.11
C TRP A 160 -0.56 -12.78 -6.46
N ARG A 161 -1.53 -12.49 -7.32
CA ARG A 161 -1.33 -11.99 -8.69
C ARG A 161 -2.23 -10.82 -8.95
N ASN A 162 -1.68 -9.71 -9.44
CA ASN A 162 -2.48 -8.53 -9.76
C ASN A 162 -3.42 -8.83 -10.94
N VAL A 163 -4.68 -8.47 -10.85
CA VAL A 163 -5.67 -8.66 -11.93
C VAL A 163 -6.32 -7.36 -12.37
N ALA A 164 -6.24 -6.30 -11.56
CA ALA A 164 -6.74 -4.98 -11.92
C ALA A 164 -6.01 -3.88 -11.14
N THR A 165 -5.69 -2.79 -11.82
CA THR A 165 -5.29 -1.53 -11.21
C THR A 165 -6.48 -0.59 -11.25
N LEU A 166 -7.06 -0.29 -10.10
CA LEU A 166 -8.22 0.60 -9.99
C LEU A 166 -7.77 2.05 -9.94
N GLU A 167 -6.70 2.31 -9.19
CA GLU A 167 -6.12 3.64 -9.02
C GLU A 167 -4.60 3.54 -8.94
N ASP A 168 -3.89 4.23 -9.84
CA ASP A 168 -2.42 4.25 -9.87
C ASP A 168 -1.83 5.63 -9.53
N THR A 169 -2.69 6.58 -9.18
CA THR A 169 -2.29 7.97 -8.91
C THR A 169 -1.41 8.06 -7.66
N MET A 170 -0.27 8.72 -7.82
CA MET A 170 0.68 9.07 -6.75
C MET A 170 0.79 10.58 -6.62
N GLU A 171 -0.31 11.22 -6.25
CA GLU A 171 -0.36 12.66 -6.04
C GLU A 171 -0.23 13.01 -4.54
N PRO A 172 0.55 14.05 -4.20
CA PRO A 172 0.55 14.58 -2.84
C PRO A 172 -0.87 14.93 -2.41
N ASN A 173 -1.22 14.54 -1.18
CA ASN A 173 -2.52 14.77 -0.58
C ASN A 173 -3.68 13.95 -1.18
N VAL A 174 -3.48 13.07 -2.15
CA VAL A 174 -4.52 12.11 -2.54
C VAL A 174 -4.47 10.88 -1.63
N ARG A 175 -5.64 10.42 -1.19
CA ARG A 175 -5.82 9.15 -0.49
C ARG A 175 -6.93 8.34 -1.13
N VAL A 176 -6.60 7.12 -1.51
CA VAL A 176 -7.49 6.07 -1.98
C VAL A 176 -7.53 5.00 -0.90
N HIS A 177 -8.69 4.72 -0.32
CA HIS A 177 -8.74 3.87 0.87
C HIS A 177 -10.09 3.17 1.05
N TYR A 178 -10.09 2.20 1.97
CA TYR A 178 -11.28 1.47 2.42
C TYR A 178 -12.02 0.78 1.27
N PRO A 179 -11.31 -0.01 0.44
CA PRO A 179 -11.98 -0.80 -0.58
C PRO A 179 -12.90 -1.83 0.07
N THR A 180 -14.04 -2.08 -0.57
CA THR A 180 -15.00 -3.13 -0.25
C THR A 180 -15.35 -3.83 -1.55
N LEU A 181 -15.31 -5.16 -1.53
CA LEU A 181 -15.55 -6.02 -2.69
C LEU A 181 -16.89 -6.71 -2.51
N MET A 182 -17.62 -6.87 -3.60
CA MET A 182 -18.81 -7.71 -3.67
C MET A 182 -18.83 -8.40 -5.03
N GLN A 183 -18.93 -9.72 -5.03
CA GLN A 183 -19.12 -10.46 -6.28
C GLN A 183 -20.61 -10.59 -6.58
N VAL A 184 -21.00 -10.34 -7.83
CA VAL A 184 -22.34 -10.64 -8.36
C VAL A 184 -22.16 -11.33 -9.72
N GLY A 185 -22.47 -12.62 -9.78
CA GLY A 185 -22.19 -13.44 -10.97
C GLY A 185 -20.69 -13.42 -11.31
N ASN A 186 -20.36 -13.09 -12.57
CA ASN A 186 -18.98 -12.98 -13.04
C ASN A 186 -18.38 -11.59 -12.81
N MET A 187 -19.09 -10.66 -12.15
CA MET A 187 -18.59 -9.31 -11.90
C MET A 187 -18.14 -9.16 -10.46
N LEU A 188 -16.98 -8.55 -10.27
CA LEU A 188 -16.49 -8.09 -8.98
C LEU A 188 -16.66 -6.58 -8.90
N TYR A 189 -17.55 -6.13 -8.02
CA TYR A 189 -17.78 -4.73 -7.73
C TYR A 189 -16.86 -4.30 -6.59
N ILE A 190 -16.15 -3.19 -6.78
CA ILE A 190 -15.26 -2.62 -5.79
C ILE A 190 -15.67 -1.18 -5.51
N ALA A 191 -16.19 -0.95 -4.31
CA ALA A 191 -16.44 0.39 -3.80
C ALA A 191 -15.23 0.85 -2.98
N TYR A 192 -14.77 2.08 -3.18
CA TYR A 192 -13.67 2.66 -2.41
C TYR A 192 -13.80 4.17 -2.35
N SER A 193 -13.08 4.80 -1.42
CA SER A 193 -13.09 6.25 -1.31
C SER A 193 -11.81 6.88 -1.86
N ARG A 194 -11.97 7.97 -2.62
CA ARG A 194 -10.91 8.82 -3.14
C ARG A 194 -11.05 10.22 -2.53
N PHE A 195 -10.00 10.66 -1.84
CA PHE A 195 -9.96 11.94 -1.14
C PHE A 195 -8.78 12.79 -1.56
N TYR A 196 -9.05 14.05 -1.89
CA TYR A 196 -8.08 15.12 -2.06
C TYR A 196 -7.97 15.90 -0.75
N LEU A 197 -6.88 15.69 -0.02
CA LEU A 197 -6.58 16.42 1.19
C LEU A 197 -5.99 17.79 0.85
N GLY A 198 -6.13 18.74 1.77
CA GLY A 198 -5.55 20.07 1.63
C GLY A 198 -6.42 21.12 2.29
N ARG A 199 -5.82 22.27 2.59
CA ARG A 199 -6.58 23.44 3.04
C ARG A 199 -7.24 24.11 1.84
N CYS A 200 -8.42 24.68 2.08
CA CYS A 200 -9.00 25.60 1.13
C CYS A 200 -8.06 26.79 0.90
N LYS A 201 -7.93 27.19 -0.35
CA LYS A 201 -7.14 28.35 -0.77
C LYS A 201 -8.12 29.45 -1.14
N THR A 202 -8.02 30.57 -0.45
CA THR A 202 -8.72 31.78 -0.83
C THR A 202 -8.05 32.40 -2.06
N PRO A 203 -8.82 32.94 -3.02
CA PRO A 203 -8.26 33.63 -4.16
C PRO A 203 -7.38 34.81 -3.72
N LYS A 204 -6.29 35.05 -4.43
CA LYS A 204 -5.45 36.22 -4.15
C LYS A 204 -6.13 37.48 -4.72
N PRO A 205 -5.98 38.65 -4.09
CA PRO A 205 -6.44 39.90 -4.67
C PRO A 205 -5.85 40.10 -6.09
N GLY A 206 -6.71 40.29 -7.09
CA GLY A 206 -6.30 40.45 -8.49
C GLY A 206 -6.10 39.15 -9.30
N SER A 207 -6.35 37.97 -8.73
CA SER A 207 -6.35 36.72 -9.50
C SER A 207 -7.62 36.54 -10.33
N LEU A 208 -7.51 35.85 -11.48
CA LEU A 208 -8.65 35.46 -12.32
C LEU A 208 -9.59 34.44 -11.62
N GLU A 209 -9.09 33.72 -10.61
CA GLU A 209 -9.91 32.84 -9.77
C GLU A 209 -10.86 33.67 -8.91
N LYS A 210 -12.17 33.42 -9.03
CA LYS A 210 -13.23 34.16 -8.33
C LYS A 210 -13.81 33.42 -7.12
N VAL A 211 -13.42 32.17 -6.90
CA VAL A 211 -14.06 31.28 -5.92
C VAL A 211 -12.99 30.55 -5.11
N GLU A 212 -13.25 30.34 -3.82
CA GLU A 212 -12.40 29.54 -2.94
C GLU A 212 -12.22 28.12 -3.49
N PHE A 213 -10.97 27.68 -3.58
CA PHE A 213 -10.62 26.35 -4.05
C PHE A 213 -10.32 25.43 -2.87
N CYS A 214 -11.19 24.45 -2.63
CA CYS A 214 -11.02 23.44 -1.59
C CYS A 214 -10.75 22.09 -2.27
N PRO A 215 -9.50 21.56 -2.27
CA PRO A 215 -9.19 20.32 -3.00
C PRO A 215 -10.19 19.18 -2.75
N GLY A 216 -10.57 18.97 -1.49
CA GLY A 216 -11.49 17.90 -1.07
C GLY A 216 -12.97 18.17 -1.27
N MET A 217 -13.38 19.35 -1.75
CA MET A 217 -14.78 19.68 -2.05
C MET A 217 -15.00 20.09 -3.51
N SER A 218 -14.00 20.72 -4.13
CA SER A 218 -14.08 21.29 -5.47
C SER A 218 -13.68 20.29 -6.56
N SER A 219 -13.07 19.15 -6.20
CA SER A 219 -12.72 18.11 -7.17
C SER A 219 -13.94 17.25 -7.51
N ALA A 220 -14.33 17.22 -8.78
CA ALA A 220 -15.38 16.31 -9.27
C ALA A 220 -14.98 14.83 -9.14
N ASP A 221 -13.68 14.56 -8.96
CA ASP A 221 -13.14 13.21 -8.79
C ASP A 221 -13.09 12.75 -7.32
N GLN A 222 -13.48 13.62 -6.37
CA GLN A 222 -13.63 13.31 -4.96
C GLN A 222 -14.82 12.37 -4.71
N GLY A 223 -14.71 11.48 -3.72
CA GLY A 223 -15.86 10.78 -3.13
C GLY A 223 -15.75 9.27 -3.16
N ILE A 224 -16.89 8.59 -3.16
CA ILE A 224 -16.96 7.14 -3.29
C ILE A 224 -16.98 6.77 -4.77
N LYS A 225 -16.08 5.90 -5.17
CA LYS A 225 -15.98 5.32 -6.50
C LYS A 225 -16.50 3.89 -6.46
N LEU A 226 -17.07 3.45 -7.58
CA LEU A 226 -17.46 2.08 -7.83
C LEU A 226 -16.79 1.65 -9.13
N VAL A 227 -16.07 0.54 -9.09
CA VAL A 227 -15.43 -0.06 -10.27
C VAL A 227 -15.89 -1.51 -10.41
N GLU A 228 -16.05 -1.94 -11.63
CA GLU A 228 -16.42 -3.30 -12.00
C GLU A 228 -15.22 -4.00 -12.64
N VAL A 229 -14.94 -5.22 -12.18
CA VAL A 229 -13.91 -6.09 -12.77
C VAL A 229 -14.59 -7.36 -13.24
N ASP A 230 -14.50 -7.64 -14.55
CA ASP A 230 -15.00 -8.87 -15.14
C ASP A 230 -14.06 -10.05 -14.83
N LEU A 231 -14.61 -11.06 -14.17
CA LEU A 231 -13.90 -12.26 -13.75
C LEU A 231 -13.89 -13.36 -14.81
N ALA A 232 -14.68 -13.26 -15.89
CA ALA A 232 -14.78 -14.28 -16.94
C ALA A 232 -13.43 -14.58 -17.62
N HIS A 233 -12.53 -13.60 -17.59
CA HIS A 233 -11.24 -13.62 -18.28
C HIS A 233 -10.04 -13.69 -17.33
N LEU A 234 -10.25 -14.01 -16.05
CA LEU A 234 -9.16 -14.15 -15.07
C LEU A 234 -8.07 -15.13 -15.53
N ASP A 235 -8.46 -16.22 -16.18
CA ASP A 235 -7.51 -17.20 -16.72
C ASP A 235 -6.75 -16.69 -17.95
N THR A 236 -7.28 -15.72 -18.68
CA THR A 236 -6.65 -15.21 -19.89
C THR A 236 -5.75 -14.01 -19.62
N LEU A 237 -5.78 -13.46 -18.41
CA LEU A 237 -4.87 -12.40 -18.00
C LEU A 237 -3.41 -12.91 -18.08
N PRO A 238 -2.51 -12.23 -18.82
CA PRO A 238 -1.13 -12.68 -19.02
C PRO A 238 -0.41 -13.04 -17.72
N GLN A 239 -0.56 -12.21 -16.69
CA GLN A 239 0.05 -12.40 -15.39
C GLN A 239 -0.49 -13.61 -14.60
N MET A 240 -1.67 -14.13 -14.96
CA MET A 240 -2.25 -15.35 -14.38
C MET A 240 -1.81 -16.62 -15.12
N ARG A 241 -1.37 -16.52 -16.38
CA ARG A 241 -0.73 -17.60 -17.15
C ARG A 241 0.75 -17.29 -17.33
N LEU A 242 1.54 -17.52 -16.29
CA LEU A 242 2.99 -17.46 -16.44
C LEU A 242 3.43 -18.49 -17.50
N PRO A 243 4.20 -18.08 -18.52
CA PRO A 243 4.76 -19.03 -19.45
C PRO A 243 5.70 -19.99 -18.70
N PRO A 244 5.80 -21.26 -19.12
CA PRO A 244 6.90 -22.11 -18.66
C PRO A 244 8.23 -21.41 -18.94
N ASP A 245 9.26 -21.68 -18.14
CA ASP A 245 10.58 -21.01 -18.25
C ASP A 245 11.10 -20.96 -19.71
N SER A 246 10.83 -22.00 -20.51
CA SER A 246 11.19 -22.11 -21.92
C SER A 246 10.43 -21.19 -22.88
N ALA A 247 9.23 -20.74 -22.51
CA ALA A 247 8.35 -19.92 -23.34
C ALA A 247 8.24 -18.47 -22.84
N ARG A 248 9.02 -18.08 -21.82
CA ARG A 248 8.97 -16.71 -21.30
C ARG A 248 9.55 -15.73 -22.32
N PRO A 249 8.86 -14.61 -22.58
CA PRO A 249 9.40 -13.60 -23.48
C PRO A 249 10.66 -12.97 -22.88
N VAL A 250 11.64 -12.70 -23.72
CA VAL A 250 12.86 -11.99 -23.33
C VAL A 250 12.69 -10.52 -23.72
N PRO A 251 12.54 -9.58 -22.76
CA PRO A 251 12.40 -8.17 -23.08
C PRO A 251 13.60 -7.63 -23.86
N ALA A 252 13.32 -6.72 -24.78
CA ALA A 252 14.36 -6.00 -25.50
C ALA A 252 15.27 -5.22 -24.52
N ARG A 253 16.56 -5.13 -24.83
CA ARG A 253 17.53 -4.41 -23.99
C ARG A 253 17.12 -2.97 -23.70
N LYS A 254 16.48 -2.29 -24.68
CA LYS A 254 15.94 -0.93 -24.54
C LYS A 254 14.84 -0.84 -23.48
N ALA A 255 13.95 -1.83 -23.38
CA ALA A 255 12.89 -1.86 -22.38
C ALA A 255 13.47 -2.04 -20.97
N LEU A 256 14.43 -2.95 -20.80
CA LEU A 256 15.14 -3.13 -19.53
C LEU A 256 15.91 -1.87 -19.11
N TYR A 257 16.55 -1.19 -20.06
CA TYR A 257 17.21 0.09 -19.80
C TYR A 257 16.21 1.18 -19.40
N GLY A 258 15.08 1.28 -20.10
CA GLY A 258 13.99 2.19 -19.77
C GLY A 258 13.43 1.98 -18.36
N MET A 259 13.23 0.72 -17.95
CA MET A 259 12.81 0.36 -16.59
C MET A 259 13.82 0.84 -15.53
N LEU A 260 15.12 0.63 -15.76
CA LEU A 260 16.16 1.10 -14.84
C LEU A 260 16.20 2.63 -14.77
N HIS A 261 16.05 3.32 -15.92
CA HIS A 261 15.94 4.77 -15.97
C HIS A 261 14.74 5.28 -15.20
N HIS A 262 13.56 4.69 -15.41
CA HIS A 262 12.35 5.04 -14.68
C HIS A 262 12.53 4.81 -13.17
N PHE A 263 13.11 3.68 -12.76
CA PHE A 263 13.39 3.41 -11.36
C PHE A 263 14.29 4.48 -10.73
N VAL A 264 15.39 4.83 -11.38
CA VAL A 264 16.35 5.81 -10.85
C VAL A 264 15.84 7.26 -10.95
N ALA A 265 15.12 7.62 -12.01
CA ALA A 265 14.65 8.99 -12.23
C ALA A 265 13.33 9.30 -11.52
N THR A 266 12.53 8.28 -11.21
CA THR A 266 11.18 8.46 -10.66
C THR A 266 11.02 7.81 -9.28
N GLU A 267 11.45 6.56 -9.08
CA GLU A 267 11.28 5.88 -7.77
C GLU A 267 12.31 6.34 -6.73
N VAL A 268 13.57 6.49 -7.13
CA VAL A 268 14.64 6.94 -6.21
C VAL A 268 14.38 8.36 -5.70
N PRO A 269 14.02 9.35 -6.52
CA PRO A 269 13.82 10.72 -6.05
C PRO A 269 12.55 10.82 -5.21
N ARG A 270 11.50 10.06 -5.56
CA ARG A 270 10.35 9.88 -4.67
C ARG A 270 10.81 9.43 -3.28
N ASN A 271 11.65 8.39 -3.18
CA ASN A 271 12.22 7.92 -1.91
C ASN A 271 13.09 8.95 -1.17
N MET A 272 13.94 9.67 -1.90
CA MET A 272 14.80 10.73 -1.35
C MET A 272 13.98 11.91 -0.82
N GLU A 273 12.95 12.33 -1.56
CA GLU A 273 12.17 13.54 -1.28
C GLU A 273 11.41 13.51 0.03
N ALA A 274 11.06 12.33 0.55
CA ALA A 274 10.42 12.28 1.86
C ALA A 274 11.25 11.57 2.94
N MET A 275 12.57 11.58 2.76
CA MET A 275 13.47 11.48 3.91
C MET A 275 13.53 12.79 4.68
N GLY A 276 13.48 12.71 6.00
CA GLY A 276 13.44 13.87 6.89
C GLY A 276 14.77 14.63 7.03
N SER A 277 15.85 14.16 6.43
CA SER A 277 17.14 14.87 6.40
C SER A 277 17.87 14.68 5.07
N LYS A 278 18.72 15.65 4.74
CA LYS A 278 19.57 15.62 3.54
C LYS A 278 20.54 14.43 3.59
N GLU A 279 21.09 14.13 4.77
CA GLU A 279 22.03 13.03 4.98
C GLU A 279 21.36 11.68 4.68
N ALA A 280 20.11 11.51 5.12
CA ALA A 280 19.34 10.31 4.80
C ALA A 280 19.06 10.21 3.29
N ALA A 281 18.58 11.30 2.68
CA ALA A 281 18.27 11.36 1.25
C ALA A 281 19.50 11.03 0.39
N MET A 282 20.65 11.66 0.69
CA MET A 282 21.91 11.37 0.00
C MET A 282 22.43 9.96 0.30
N GLY A 283 22.17 9.46 1.52
CA GLY A 283 22.50 8.10 1.93
C GLY A 283 21.85 7.02 1.08
N ILE A 284 20.67 7.27 0.48
CA ILE A 284 20.04 6.32 -0.46
C ILE A 284 20.93 6.06 -1.66
N LEU A 285 21.47 7.11 -2.28
CA LEU A 285 22.29 6.98 -3.49
C LEU A 285 23.53 6.13 -3.20
N THR A 286 24.14 6.34 -2.04
CA THR A 286 25.28 5.55 -1.56
C THR A 286 24.87 4.10 -1.29
N LYS A 287 23.74 3.87 -0.60
CA LYS A 287 23.21 2.52 -0.32
C LYS A 287 22.89 1.76 -1.60
N LEU A 288 22.22 2.38 -2.56
CA LEU A 288 21.89 1.76 -3.84
C LEU A 288 23.14 1.42 -4.65
N LYS A 289 24.18 2.28 -4.60
CA LYS A 289 25.46 2.00 -5.26
C LYS A 289 26.19 0.80 -4.65
N GLN A 290 26.02 0.58 -3.34
CA GLN A 290 26.66 -0.52 -2.60
C GLN A 290 25.81 -1.81 -2.57
N MET A 291 24.52 -1.72 -2.91
CA MET A 291 23.59 -2.85 -2.86
C MET A 291 23.98 -3.93 -3.87
N LYS A 292 23.91 -5.20 -3.44
CA LYS A 292 24.18 -6.32 -4.35
C LYS A 292 23.09 -6.38 -5.42
N TRP A 293 23.47 -6.71 -6.65
CA TRP A 293 22.52 -6.77 -7.78
C TRP A 293 21.31 -7.68 -7.49
N LYS A 294 21.52 -8.78 -6.76
CA LYS A 294 20.43 -9.70 -6.40
C LYS A 294 19.31 -9.03 -5.59
N ASP A 295 19.63 -8.04 -4.77
CA ASP A 295 18.68 -7.35 -3.90
C ASP A 295 17.95 -6.24 -4.69
N VAL A 296 18.69 -5.50 -5.53
CA VAL A 296 18.12 -4.55 -6.49
C VAL A 296 17.16 -5.26 -7.46
N ALA A 297 17.54 -6.43 -7.97
CA ALA A 297 16.70 -7.24 -8.85
C ALA A 297 15.39 -7.68 -8.18
N SER A 298 15.41 -8.00 -6.88
CA SER A 298 14.19 -8.33 -6.13
C SER A 298 13.28 -7.12 -5.97
N ILE A 299 13.83 -5.93 -5.69
CA ILE A 299 13.07 -4.68 -5.61
C ILE A 299 12.43 -4.36 -6.96
N LEU A 300 13.19 -4.44 -8.05
CA LEU A 300 12.69 -4.18 -9.40
C LEU A 300 11.60 -5.18 -9.80
N ALA A 301 11.79 -6.47 -9.53
CA ALA A 301 10.79 -7.48 -9.86
C ALA A 301 9.46 -7.25 -9.15
N LEU A 302 9.50 -6.76 -7.91
CA LEU A 302 8.32 -6.41 -7.13
C LEU A 302 7.64 -5.14 -7.65
N ILE A 303 8.41 -4.08 -7.91
CA ILE A 303 7.87 -2.79 -8.39
C ILE A 303 7.21 -2.92 -9.76
N TYR A 304 7.79 -3.73 -10.65
CA TYR A 304 7.35 -3.82 -12.05
C TYR A 304 6.59 -5.12 -12.37
N ASP A 305 6.23 -5.93 -11.36
CA ASP A 305 5.54 -7.22 -11.51
C ASP A 305 6.13 -8.09 -12.64
N LEU A 306 7.43 -8.41 -12.51
CA LEU A 306 8.19 -9.05 -13.59
C LEU A 306 7.98 -10.57 -13.68
N ASP A 307 6.99 -11.13 -13.00
CA ASP A 307 6.83 -12.58 -12.91
C ASP A 307 6.57 -13.24 -14.27
N PHE A 308 5.89 -12.54 -15.19
CA PHE A 308 5.66 -13.00 -16.56
C PHE A 308 6.95 -13.26 -17.35
N ILE A 309 8.04 -12.57 -17.01
CA ILE A 309 9.37 -12.75 -17.62
C ILE A 309 10.32 -13.57 -16.73
N GLY A 310 9.85 -14.09 -15.59
CA GLY A 310 10.65 -14.90 -14.65
C GLY A 310 11.17 -14.13 -13.44
N GLY A 311 10.59 -12.96 -13.17
CA GLY A 311 10.77 -12.18 -11.95
C GLY A 311 12.21 -11.79 -11.67
N ALA A 312 12.57 -11.74 -10.38
CA ALA A 312 13.92 -11.38 -9.96
C ALA A 312 14.98 -12.37 -10.46
N ARG A 313 14.62 -13.64 -10.69
CA ARG A 313 15.53 -14.67 -11.22
C ARG A 313 15.99 -14.33 -12.62
N PHE A 314 15.08 -13.91 -13.49
CA PHE A 314 15.41 -13.45 -14.84
C PHE A 314 16.43 -12.30 -14.79
N LEU A 315 16.17 -11.27 -13.98
CA LEU A 315 17.05 -10.11 -13.85
C LEU A 315 18.45 -10.48 -13.32
N ARG A 316 18.53 -11.41 -12.35
CA ARG A 316 19.82 -11.88 -11.81
C ARG A 316 20.64 -12.63 -12.86
N ASN A 317 19.98 -13.41 -13.71
CA ASN A 317 20.64 -14.24 -14.73
C ASN A 317 20.96 -13.45 -16.01
N LYS A 318 20.32 -12.28 -16.23
CA LYS A 318 20.58 -11.44 -17.39
C LYS A 318 21.92 -10.72 -17.26
N LYS A 319 22.91 -11.19 -18.05
CA LYS A 319 24.27 -10.64 -18.09
C LYS A 319 24.26 -9.11 -18.31
N GLY A 320 25.06 -8.40 -17.51
CA GLY A 320 25.28 -6.97 -17.65
C GLY A 320 24.22 -6.05 -17.02
N MET A 321 23.11 -6.59 -16.50
CA MET A 321 22.06 -5.76 -15.87
C MET A 321 22.55 -4.99 -14.64
N GLY A 322 23.39 -5.62 -13.80
CA GLY A 322 23.97 -4.94 -12.63
C GLY A 322 24.85 -3.74 -13.01
N GLU A 323 25.69 -3.88 -14.03
CA GLU A 323 26.53 -2.78 -14.53
C GLU A 323 25.72 -1.69 -15.23
N MET A 324 24.69 -2.09 -15.96
CA MET A 324 23.72 -1.17 -16.54
C MET A 324 23.04 -0.33 -15.45
N PHE A 325 22.56 -0.96 -14.38
CA PHE A 325 21.97 -0.25 -13.23
C PHE A 325 22.95 0.74 -12.60
N LYS A 326 24.19 0.33 -12.33
CA LYS A 326 25.23 1.23 -11.78
C LYS A 326 25.50 2.42 -12.70
N THR A 327 25.53 2.20 -14.01
CA THR A 327 25.72 3.25 -15.01
C THR A 327 24.56 4.26 -14.94
N VAL A 328 23.32 3.78 -15.02
CA VAL A 328 22.12 4.64 -14.91
C VAL A 328 22.12 5.41 -13.60
N LEU A 329 22.37 4.75 -12.47
CA LEU A 329 22.44 5.40 -11.16
C LEU A 329 23.50 6.50 -11.12
N THR A 330 24.69 6.24 -11.68
CA THR A 330 25.79 7.20 -11.72
C THR A 330 25.46 8.40 -12.61
N THR A 331 24.84 8.17 -13.77
CA THR A 331 24.42 9.22 -14.69
C THR A 331 23.38 10.15 -14.08
N HIS A 332 22.39 9.62 -13.35
CA HIS A 332 21.33 10.43 -12.75
C HIS A 332 21.72 11.06 -11.41
N ALA A 333 22.64 10.48 -10.65
CA ALA A 333 22.96 10.91 -9.29
C ALA A 333 23.23 12.44 -9.14
N PRO A 334 23.97 13.11 -10.04
CA PRO A 334 24.16 14.57 -9.97
C PRO A 334 22.84 15.34 -10.08
N ALA A 335 22.01 15.03 -11.07
CA ALA A 335 20.71 15.68 -11.28
C ALA A 335 19.75 15.44 -10.11
N LEU A 336 19.78 14.24 -9.51
CA LEU A 336 18.97 13.95 -8.32
C LEU A 336 19.39 14.78 -7.11
N ARG A 337 20.71 14.97 -6.92
CA ARG A 337 21.25 15.83 -5.86
C ARG A 337 20.84 17.29 -6.06
N GLU A 338 20.96 17.78 -7.28
CA GLU A 338 20.59 19.15 -7.65
C GLU A 338 19.10 19.40 -7.44
N ARG A 339 18.24 18.52 -7.98
CA ARG A 339 16.78 18.57 -7.79
C ARG A 339 16.40 18.60 -6.31
N TYR A 340 17.01 17.73 -5.49
CA TYR A 340 16.76 17.72 -4.05
C TYR A 340 17.18 19.05 -3.38
N ASN A 341 18.38 19.56 -3.71
CA ASN A 341 18.88 20.82 -3.14
C ASN A 341 18.04 22.03 -3.57
N ALA A 342 17.65 22.14 -4.84
CA ALA A 342 16.83 23.24 -5.35
C ALA A 342 15.47 23.33 -4.64
N LYS A 343 14.85 22.18 -4.35
CA LYS A 343 13.57 22.09 -3.66
C LYS A 343 13.64 22.45 -2.17
N HIS A 344 14.75 22.13 -1.49
CA HIS A 344 14.90 22.31 -0.04
C HIS A 344 15.75 23.53 0.35
N ASN A 345 16.38 24.21 -0.61
CA ASN A 345 17.14 25.43 -0.38
C ASN A 345 16.99 26.42 -1.55
N PRO A 346 15.79 26.98 -1.78
CA PRO A 346 15.48 27.78 -2.96
C PRO A 346 16.31 29.08 -3.07
N LEU A 347 16.84 29.58 -1.95
CA LEU A 347 17.56 30.85 -1.85
C LEU A 347 18.99 30.85 -2.44
N LYS A 348 19.51 29.70 -2.92
CA LYS A 348 20.83 29.63 -3.58
C LYS A 348 20.79 29.54 -5.11
N SER A 349 19.60 29.51 -5.72
CA SER A 349 19.44 29.28 -7.17
C SER A 349 19.45 30.53 -8.05
N VAL A 350 19.54 31.74 -7.47
CA VAL A 350 19.66 32.98 -8.23
C VAL A 350 21.06 33.57 -8.04
N ARG A 351 21.98 33.29 -8.97
CA ARG A 351 23.05 34.22 -9.32
C ARG A 351 22.79 34.63 -10.77
N PRO A 352 22.60 35.93 -11.08
CA PRO A 352 22.65 36.39 -12.46
C PRO A 352 24.11 36.28 -12.93
N SER A 353 24.32 35.54 -14.02
CA SER A 353 25.49 35.70 -14.86
C SER A 353 25.39 37.05 -15.59
N GLY A 354 26.29 37.98 -15.31
CA GLY A 354 26.42 39.20 -16.12
C GLY A 354 26.80 40.44 -15.32
N ALA A 355 28.10 40.67 -15.18
CA ALA A 355 28.66 42.02 -15.10
C ALA A 355 30.08 41.94 -15.68
N ALA A 356 30.22 42.30 -16.96
CA ALA A 356 31.49 42.72 -17.51
C ALA A 356 31.77 44.14 -16.96
N PRO A 357 32.98 44.45 -16.47
CA PRO A 357 33.34 45.83 -16.19
C PRO A 357 33.83 46.47 -17.48
N GLY A 358 33.11 47.50 -17.93
CA GLY A 358 33.63 48.54 -18.81
C GLY A 358 33.94 49.76 -17.95
N GLU A 359 35.23 50.12 -17.86
CA GLU A 359 35.85 51.37 -18.34
C GLU A 359 37.36 51.30 -18.07
#